data_AF-H1W5M6-F1
#
_entry.id   AF-H1W5M6-F1
#
_cell.length_a   1.000
_cell.length_b   1.000
_cell.length_c   1.000
_cell.angle_alpha   90.00
_cell.angle_beta   90.00
_cell.angle_gamma   90.00
#
_symmetry.space_group_name_H-M   'P 1'
#
loop_
_entity.id
_entity.type
_entity.pdbx_description
1 polymer ?
#
loop_
_entity_poly.entity_id
_entity_poly.type
_entity_poly.pdbx_seq_one_letter_code
_entity_poly.pdbx_strand_id
1 'polypeptide(L)'
;MDTPPPVLPPKPGSHETSRIGTPITSNSPWPGAGAGLDANGAGVSRVHPAHQPAGLEFARPEPVPDPGDQWLPKLLQDKPKQDLADIATNPELLNALTHAPSTIHPSLSSSHKALQTALTDNLELASRLIELETRLAHQRSATQAQLLSTHALERQWRQKQSDMDHALAPFSPTSMYQRLGQGVHEQASVCHVLEESFIEGEGDGAYASERETLDWIKRYRDAKVLYNLRQERKERWDEGRVGGWR
;
A
#
# COMPACT_ATOMS: atom_id res chain seq x y z
N MET A 1 -12.82 28.34 -48.35
CA MET A 1 -11.44 27.87 -48.52
C MET A 1 -10.90 27.66 -47.12
N ASP A 2 -11.25 26.52 -46.55
CA ASP A 2 -11.02 26.14 -45.16
C ASP A 2 -9.72 25.35 -45.05
N THR A 3 -8.81 25.78 -44.19
CA THR A 3 -7.59 25.05 -43.80
C THR A 3 -7.75 24.54 -42.36
N PRO A 4 -7.50 23.26 -42.07
CA PRO A 4 -7.79 22.65 -40.77
C PRO A 4 -6.74 23.04 -39.70
N PRO A 5 -7.08 22.96 -38.41
CA PRO A 5 -6.19 23.37 -37.32
C PRO A 5 -5.05 22.36 -37.09
N PRO A 6 -3.92 22.78 -36.48
CA PRO A 6 -2.75 21.94 -36.27
C PRO A 6 -2.98 20.86 -35.19
N VAL A 7 -2.39 19.69 -35.44
CA VAL A 7 -2.52 18.47 -34.64
C VAL A 7 -1.88 18.64 -33.25
N LEU A 8 -2.65 18.29 -32.21
CA LEU A 8 -2.19 18.26 -30.82
C LEU A 8 -1.16 17.13 -30.60
N PRO A 9 -0.13 17.32 -29.74
CA PRO A 9 0.82 16.27 -29.39
C PRO A 9 0.11 15.09 -28.70
N PRO A 10 0.59 13.84 -28.88
CA PRO A 10 -0.08 12.67 -28.34
C PRO A 10 -0.09 12.69 -26.81
N LYS A 11 -1.26 12.43 -26.26
CA LYS A 11 -1.53 12.26 -24.83
C LYS A 11 -0.63 11.12 -24.30
N PRO A 12 0.20 11.32 -23.27
CA PRO A 12 0.89 10.19 -22.65
C PRO A 12 -0.16 9.21 -22.09
N GLY A 13 0.03 7.96 -22.48
CA GLY A 13 -0.98 6.91 -22.51
C GLY A 13 -1.71 6.67 -21.19
N SER A 14 -3.01 6.51 -21.35
CA SER A 14 -3.80 5.57 -20.57
C SER A 14 -3.16 4.18 -20.64
N HIS A 15 -2.43 3.81 -19.60
CA HIS A 15 -2.28 2.42 -19.20
C HIS A 15 -2.77 2.31 -17.76
N GLU A 16 -4.06 2.09 -17.66
CA GLU A 16 -4.64 1.44 -16.51
C GLU A 16 -4.22 -0.04 -16.57
N THR A 17 -3.14 -0.39 -15.87
CA THR A 17 -2.95 -1.72 -15.29
C THR A 17 -1.85 -1.67 -14.24
N SER A 18 -2.21 -1.23 -13.04
CA SER A 18 -1.60 -1.75 -11.81
C SER A 18 -2.64 -1.63 -10.70
N ARG A 19 -3.68 -2.44 -10.86
CA ARG A 19 -4.36 -3.02 -9.70
C ARG A 19 -3.28 -3.82 -8.98
N ILE A 20 -2.70 -3.26 -7.91
CA ILE A 20 -2.06 -4.10 -6.91
C ILE A 20 -3.21 -4.95 -6.35
N GLY A 21 -3.29 -6.19 -6.84
CA GLY A 21 -4.18 -7.18 -6.30
C GLY A 21 -3.75 -7.46 -4.88
N THR A 22 -4.62 -7.15 -3.93
CA THR A 22 -4.80 -8.01 -2.77
C THR A 22 -4.97 -9.44 -3.27
N PRO A 23 -4.23 -10.45 -2.77
CA PRO A 23 -4.58 -11.83 -3.06
C PRO A 23 -5.86 -12.15 -2.28
N ILE A 24 -7.02 -11.90 -2.89
CA ILE A 24 -8.27 -12.56 -2.50
C ILE A 24 -8.24 -13.93 -3.17
N THR A 25 -7.80 -14.92 -2.39
CA THR A 25 -8.05 -16.32 -2.70
C THR A 25 -9.54 -16.58 -2.52
N SER A 26 -10.32 -16.45 -3.59
CA SER A 26 -11.67 -17.02 -3.64
C SER A 26 -11.65 -18.21 -4.58
N ASN A 27 -11.62 -19.40 -4.00
CA ASN A 27 -12.23 -20.57 -4.61
C ASN A 27 -12.66 -21.53 -3.49
N SER A 28 -13.93 -21.43 -3.10
CA SER A 28 -14.61 -22.54 -2.45
C SER A 28 -16.08 -22.53 -2.86
N PRO A 29 -16.63 -23.64 -3.40
CA PRO A 29 -18.00 -23.74 -3.85
C PRO A 29 -18.92 -23.98 -2.65
N TRP A 30 -19.90 -23.10 -2.44
CA TRP A 30 -21.01 -23.36 -1.51
C TRP A 30 -22.17 -24.03 -2.25
N PRO A 31 -22.65 -25.20 -1.77
CA PRO A 31 -23.85 -25.82 -2.28
C PRO A 31 -25.11 -25.31 -1.53
N GLY A 32 -26.06 -24.79 -2.31
CA GLY A 32 -27.52 -24.84 -2.15
C GLY A 32 -28.20 -24.64 -0.79
N ALA A 33 -29.02 -23.59 -0.69
CA ALA A 33 -30.29 -23.61 0.04
C ALA A 33 -31.45 -23.72 -0.98
N GLY A 34 -32.41 -24.61 -0.72
CA GLY A 34 -33.48 -25.07 -1.61
C GLY A 34 -34.42 -23.98 -2.15
N ALA A 35 -34.90 -24.11 -3.39
CA ALA A 35 -35.95 -25.05 -3.84
C ALA A 35 -37.36 -24.42 -3.72
N GLY A 36 -37.75 -23.74 -4.79
CA GLY A 36 -39.13 -23.74 -5.27
C GLY A 36 -39.39 -25.04 -6.04
N LEU A 37 -40.65 -25.47 -5.97
CA LEU A 37 -41.24 -26.70 -6.48
C LEU A 37 -40.94 -26.96 -7.97
N ASP A 38 -40.66 -28.22 -8.35
CA ASP A 38 -41.49 -29.00 -9.28
C ASP A 38 -40.83 -30.32 -9.73
N ALA A 39 -41.60 -31.39 -9.51
CA ALA A 39 -41.79 -32.62 -10.29
C ALA A 39 -40.65 -33.33 -11.07
N ASN A 40 -40.54 -34.62 -10.72
CA ASN A 40 -40.43 -35.78 -11.63
C ASN A 40 -39.03 -36.33 -11.97
N GLY A 41 -38.83 -37.65 -11.74
CA GLY A 41 -37.81 -38.44 -12.43
C GLY A 41 -36.83 -39.22 -11.54
N ALA A 42 -37.04 -40.53 -11.48
CA ALA A 42 -36.23 -41.55 -10.82
C ALA A 42 -34.70 -41.53 -11.08
N GLY A 43 -33.93 -41.98 -10.07
CA GLY A 43 -32.81 -42.90 -10.32
C GLY A 43 -31.40 -42.46 -9.92
N VAL A 44 -30.84 -43.22 -8.97
CA VAL A 44 -29.41 -43.56 -8.79
C VAL A 44 -28.52 -42.54 -8.05
N SER A 45 -28.18 -42.93 -6.82
CA SER A 45 -27.13 -42.40 -5.96
C SER A 45 -25.77 -42.33 -6.67
N ARG A 46 -25.12 -41.17 -6.65
CA ARG A 46 -23.70 -41.02 -6.96
C ARG A 46 -23.00 -40.21 -5.87
N VAL A 47 -22.31 -40.92 -4.99
CA VAL A 47 -21.39 -40.37 -3.98
C VAL A 47 -20.20 -39.75 -4.72
N HIS A 48 -19.99 -38.45 -4.58
CA HIS A 48 -18.79 -37.77 -5.06
C HIS A 48 -17.68 -37.81 -3.98
N PRO A 49 -16.43 -38.16 -4.32
CA PRO A 49 -15.33 -38.24 -3.36
C PRO A 49 -14.79 -36.83 -3.05
N ALA A 50 -14.81 -36.44 -1.78
CA ALA A 50 -14.16 -35.25 -1.29
C ALA A 50 -12.63 -35.38 -1.43
N HIS A 51 -12.02 -34.51 -2.23
CA HIS A 51 -10.56 -34.34 -2.26
C HIS A 51 -10.13 -33.59 -1.00
N GLN A 52 -9.43 -34.30 -0.11
CA GLN A 52 -8.77 -33.72 1.06
C GLN A 52 -7.45 -33.04 0.65
N PRO A 53 -7.05 -31.93 1.27
CA PRO A 53 -5.75 -31.31 1.04
C PRO A 53 -4.63 -32.24 1.55
N ALA A 54 -3.70 -32.58 0.67
CA ALA A 54 -2.47 -33.30 1.00
C ALA A 54 -1.60 -32.43 1.94
N GLY A 55 -1.32 -32.91 3.15
CA GLY A 55 -0.36 -32.24 4.04
C GLY A 55 -0.48 -32.50 5.55
N LEU A 56 -1.50 -33.19 6.02
CA LEU A 56 -1.60 -33.66 7.41
C LEU A 56 -2.07 -35.11 7.40
N GLU A 57 -1.23 -36.01 6.86
CA GLU A 57 -1.33 -37.40 7.28
C GLU A 57 -0.86 -37.45 8.73
N PHE A 58 -1.78 -37.24 9.66
CA PHE A 58 -1.62 -37.82 10.99
C PHE A 58 -1.43 -39.31 10.73
N ALA A 59 -0.17 -39.76 10.77
CA ALA A 59 0.19 -41.16 10.63
C ALA A 59 -0.73 -41.91 11.58
N ARG A 60 -1.73 -42.58 11.01
CA ARG A 60 -2.70 -43.33 11.79
C ARG A 60 -1.85 -44.33 12.57
N PRO A 61 -1.85 -44.32 13.91
CA PRO A 61 -1.09 -45.30 14.65
C PRO A 61 -1.55 -46.66 14.15
N GLU A 62 -0.60 -47.43 13.62
CA GLU A 62 -0.82 -48.80 13.16
C GLU A 62 -1.72 -49.50 14.20
N PRO A 63 -2.78 -50.22 13.78
CA PRO A 63 -3.65 -50.92 14.71
C PRO A 63 -2.79 -51.89 15.50
N VAL A 64 -2.53 -51.51 16.75
CA VAL A 64 -1.74 -52.24 17.71
C VAL A 64 -2.39 -53.62 17.85
N PRO A 65 -1.74 -54.72 17.40
CA PRO A 65 -2.35 -56.03 17.42
C PRO A 65 -2.72 -56.38 18.86
N ASP A 66 -3.95 -56.86 19.04
CA ASP A 66 -4.41 -57.36 20.33
C ASP A 66 -3.53 -58.57 20.70
N PRO A 67 -2.88 -58.58 21.87
CA PRO A 67 -2.08 -59.72 22.36
C PRO A 67 -2.77 -61.09 22.27
N GLY A 68 -4.09 -61.11 22.19
CA GLY A 68 -4.91 -62.31 22.22
C GLY A 68 -5.03 -62.89 23.63
N ASP A 69 -5.99 -63.80 23.83
CA ASP A 69 -6.40 -64.31 25.14
C ASP A 69 -5.31 -65.12 25.90
N GLN A 70 -4.16 -65.39 25.27
CA GLN A 70 -3.08 -66.21 25.84
C GLN A 70 -1.89 -65.41 26.35
N TRP A 71 -1.89 -64.08 26.21
CA TRP A 71 -0.77 -63.29 26.69
C TRP A 71 -0.83 -63.10 28.21
N LEU A 72 0.20 -63.61 28.89
CA LEU A 72 0.42 -63.38 30.31
C LEU A 72 1.90 -63.03 30.55
N PRO A 73 2.21 -61.97 31.32
CA PRO A 73 3.58 -61.65 31.73
C PRO A 73 4.27 -62.87 32.35
N LYS A 74 5.53 -63.13 31.98
CA LYS A 74 6.32 -64.26 32.50
C LYS A 74 6.34 -64.30 34.03
N LEU A 75 6.28 -63.14 34.67
CA LEU A 75 6.23 -62.98 36.12
C LEU A 75 4.98 -63.57 36.79
N LEU A 76 3.90 -63.74 36.04
CA LEU A 76 2.62 -64.28 36.51
C LEU A 76 2.46 -65.77 36.20
N GLN A 77 3.31 -66.35 35.33
CA GLN A 77 3.23 -67.77 34.95
C GLN A 77 3.67 -68.69 36.10
N ASP A 78 4.62 -68.25 36.94
CA ASP A 78 5.20 -69.06 38.02
C ASP A 78 4.54 -68.84 39.40
N LYS A 79 3.41 -68.10 39.47
CA LYS A 79 2.77 -67.73 40.74
C LYS A 79 1.72 -68.76 41.20
N PRO A 80 1.58 -69.00 42.52
CA PRO A 80 0.55 -69.88 43.05
C PRO A 80 -0.84 -69.26 42.82
N LYS A 81 -1.85 -70.13 42.70
CA LYS A 81 -3.25 -69.75 42.40
C LYS A 81 -3.83 -68.72 43.39
N GLN A 82 -3.37 -68.74 44.64
CA GLN A 82 -3.82 -67.84 45.69
C GLN A 82 -3.33 -66.41 45.44
N ASP A 83 -2.04 -66.24 45.11
CA ASP A 83 -1.46 -64.95 44.72
C ASP A 83 -2.10 -64.38 43.44
N LEU A 84 -2.43 -65.24 42.47
CA LEU A 84 -3.12 -64.81 41.25
C LEU A 84 -4.54 -64.30 41.53
N ALA A 85 -5.25 -64.90 42.49
CA ALA A 85 -6.58 -64.45 42.90
C ALA A 85 -6.51 -63.09 43.62
N ASP A 86 -5.51 -62.90 44.48
CA ASP A 86 -5.29 -61.63 45.18
C ASP A 86 -4.91 -60.51 44.20
N ILE A 87 -4.06 -60.80 43.22
CA ILE A 87 -3.70 -59.85 42.15
C ILE A 87 -4.92 -59.55 41.26
N ALA A 88 -5.73 -60.55 40.90
CA ALA A 88 -6.92 -60.36 40.08
C ALA A 88 -8.02 -59.54 40.79
N THR A 89 -8.06 -59.61 42.12
CA THR A 89 -9.02 -58.86 42.95
C THR A 89 -8.63 -57.38 43.08
N ASN A 90 -7.36 -57.04 42.85
CA ASN A 90 -6.86 -55.67 43.00
C ASN A 90 -6.62 -54.99 41.63
N PRO A 91 -7.54 -54.11 41.17
CA PRO A 91 -7.44 -53.46 39.86
C PRO A 91 -6.26 -52.49 39.75
N GLU A 92 -5.83 -51.87 40.85
CA GLU A 92 -4.66 -50.97 40.87
C GLU A 92 -3.37 -51.75 40.59
N LEU A 93 -3.25 -52.96 41.16
CA LEU A 93 -2.11 -53.85 40.93
C LEU A 93 -2.10 -54.38 39.49
N LEU A 94 -3.27 -54.73 38.94
CA LEU A 94 -3.39 -55.11 37.54
C LEU A 94 -2.96 -53.96 36.62
N ASN A 95 -3.42 -52.75 36.89
CA ASN A 95 -3.06 -51.56 36.11
C ASN A 95 -1.55 -51.25 36.21
N ALA A 96 -0.96 -51.39 37.40
CA ALA A 96 0.48 -51.27 37.58
C ALA A 96 1.24 -52.34 36.78
N LEU A 97 0.76 -53.59 36.75
CA LEU A 97 1.37 -54.68 35.99
C LEU A 97 1.22 -54.53 34.47
N THR A 98 0.13 -53.95 33.97
CA THR A 98 -0.05 -53.73 32.53
C THR A 98 0.87 -52.61 32.01
N HIS A 99 1.16 -51.60 32.82
CA HIS A 99 1.99 -50.45 32.43
C HIS A 99 3.44 -50.52 32.90
N ALA A 100 3.81 -51.42 33.83
CA ALA A 100 5.18 -51.56 34.31
C ALA A 100 6.14 -52.06 33.20
N PRO A 101 7.34 -51.48 33.08
CA PRO A 101 8.25 -51.74 31.96
C PRO A 101 8.75 -53.20 31.87
N SER A 102 8.70 -53.95 32.97
CA SER A 102 9.09 -55.37 33.03
C SER A 102 7.96 -56.33 32.64
N THR A 103 6.70 -55.91 32.71
CA THR A 103 5.51 -56.74 32.50
C THR A 103 4.60 -56.21 31.39
N ILE A 104 4.91 -55.05 30.81
CA ILE A 104 4.17 -54.42 29.72
C ILE A 104 4.18 -55.26 28.45
N HIS A 105 3.04 -55.28 27.76
CA HIS A 105 2.95 -55.89 26.44
C HIS A 105 3.71 -55.04 25.40
N PRO A 106 4.46 -55.64 24.45
CA PRO A 106 5.18 -54.89 23.41
C PRO A 106 4.30 -53.93 22.61
N SER A 107 3.02 -54.26 22.42
CA SER A 107 2.08 -53.43 21.66
C SER A 107 1.68 -52.16 22.44
N LEU A 108 1.48 -52.26 23.75
CA LEU A 108 1.24 -51.13 24.66
C LEU A 108 2.51 -50.27 24.78
N SER A 109 3.68 -50.91 24.90
CA SER A 109 4.97 -50.21 24.90
C SER A 109 5.20 -49.41 23.61
N SER A 110 4.87 -49.99 22.46
CA SER A 110 4.95 -49.30 21.15
C SER A 110 3.99 -48.11 21.10
N SER A 111 2.78 -48.24 21.63
CA SER A 111 1.82 -47.14 21.73
C SER A 111 2.32 -46.00 22.63
N HIS A 112 2.82 -46.32 23.83
CA HIS A 112 3.42 -45.33 24.73
C HIS A 112 4.59 -44.59 24.07
N LYS A 113 5.46 -45.32 23.36
CA LYS A 113 6.58 -44.72 22.63
C LYS A 113 6.08 -43.79 21.52
N ALA A 114 5.10 -44.22 20.72
CA ALA A 114 4.51 -43.40 19.67
C ALA A 114 3.87 -42.13 20.22
N LEU A 115 3.12 -42.23 21.32
CA LEU A 115 2.52 -41.08 22.01
C LEU A 115 3.58 -40.14 22.58
N GLN A 116 4.65 -40.67 23.18
CA GLN A 116 5.73 -39.87 23.72
C GLN A 116 6.46 -39.11 22.60
N THR A 117 6.74 -39.76 21.46
CA THR A 117 7.32 -39.10 20.29
C THR A 117 6.38 -38.02 19.74
N ALA A 118 5.09 -38.32 19.58
CA ALA A 118 4.13 -37.31 19.12
C ALA A 118 4.03 -36.12 20.09
N LEU A 119 4.17 -36.34 21.40
CA LEU A 119 4.17 -35.27 22.39
C LEU A 119 5.43 -34.41 22.28
N THR A 120 6.61 -35.03 22.13
CA THR A 120 7.87 -34.27 21.93
C THR A 120 7.84 -33.45 20.66
N ASP A 121 7.30 -34.00 19.57
CA ASP A 121 7.18 -33.32 18.28
C ASP A 121 6.22 -32.12 18.39
N ASN A 122 5.09 -32.28 19.10
CA ASN A 122 4.16 -31.18 19.34
C ASN A 122 4.79 -30.06 20.19
N LEU A 123 5.61 -30.40 21.21
CA LEU A 123 6.33 -29.40 22.00
C LEU A 123 7.36 -28.64 21.16
N GLU A 124 8.06 -29.33 20.26
CA GLU A 124 9.01 -28.71 19.34
C GLU A 124 8.29 -27.79 18.33
N LEU A 125 7.15 -28.24 17.79
CA LEU A 125 6.34 -27.41 16.90
C LEU A 125 5.81 -26.16 17.63
N ALA A 126 5.36 -26.30 18.87
CA ALA A 126 4.89 -25.18 19.67
C ALA A 126 6.01 -24.14 19.93
N SER A 127 7.23 -24.59 20.25
CA SER A 127 8.36 -23.68 20.47
C SER A 127 8.77 -22.97 19.18
N ARG A 128 8.78 -23.67 18.04
CA ARG A 128 9.02 -23.07 16.72
C ARG A 128 7.95 -22.05 16.34
N LEU A 129 6.68 -22.31 16.65
CA LEU A 129 5.59 -21.37 16.38
C LEU A 129 5.76 -20.07 17.18
N ILE A 130 6.17 -20.16 18.45
CA ILE A 130 6.45 -18.99 19.29
C ILE A 130 7.61 -18.17 18.70
N GLU A 131 8.70 -18.82 18.26
CA GLU A 131 9.82 -18.12 17.62
C GLU A 131 9.37 -17.41 16.33
N LEU A 132 8.58 -18.09 15.49
CA LEU A 132 8.04 -17.50 14.27
C LEU A 132 7.12 -16.32 14.55
N GLU A 133 6.27 -16.41 15.58
CA GLU A 133 5.38 -15.34 15.99
C GLU A 133 6.16 -14.10 16.42
N THR A 134 7.18 -14.26 17.28
CA THR A 134 8.02 -13.14 17.72
C THR A 134 8.76 -12.48 16.56
N ARG A 135 9.31 -13.28 15.63
CA ARG A 135 9.97 -12.76 14.42
C ARG A 135 9.00 -12.01 13.52
N LEU A 136 7.80 -12.55 13.33
CA LEU A 136 6.75 -11.92 12.52
C LEU A 136 6.30 -10.60 13.16
N ALA A 137 6.09 -10.56 14.47
CA ALA A 137 5.74 -9.34 15.20
C ALA A 137 6.82 -8.26 15.05
N HIS A 138 8.11 -8.64 15.13
CA HIS A 138 9.23 -7.72 14.89
C HIS A 138 9.27 -7.20 13.45
N GLN A 139 9.05 -8.07 12.45
CA GLN A 139 8.99 -7.65 11.05
C GLN A 139 7.82 -6.70 10.78
N ARG A 140 6.65 -6.96 11.38
CA ARG A 140 5.49 -6.05 11.28
C ARG A 140 5.79 -4.68 11.88
N SER A 141 6.41 -4.62 13.07
CA SER A 141 6.73 -3.32 13.69
C SER A 141 7.80 -2.56 12.90
N ALA A 142 8.83 -3.24 12.40
CA ALA A 142 9.88 -2.64 11.57
C ALA A 142 9.32 -2.08 10.25
N THR A 143 8.49 -2.86 9.54
CA THR A 143 7.85 -2.43 8.29
C THR A 143 6.88 -1.28 8.52
N GLN A 144 6.12 -1.29 9.61
CA GLN A 144 5.24 -0.18 9.98
C GLN A 144 6.04 1.11 10.24
N ALA A 145 7.17 1.02 10.96
CA ALA A 145 8.04 2.18 11.20
C ALA A 145 8.63 2.73 9.89
N GLN A 146 9.05 1.85 8.97
CA GLN A 146 9.54 2.23 7.64
C GLN A 146 8.44 2.90 6.81
N LEU A 147 7.22 2.37 6.81
CA LEU A 147 6.10 2.96 6.08
C LEU A 147 5.73 4.36 6.61
N LEU A 148 5.76 4.54 7.94
CA LEU A 148 5.54 5.86 8.53
C LEU A 148 6.65 6.85 8.17
N SER A 149 7.92 6.40 8.13
CA SER A 149 9.03 7.27 7.74
C SER A 149 9.02 7.64 6.26
N THR A 150 8.63 6.72 5.37
CA THR A 150 8.48 7.00 3.93
C THR A 150 7.36 8.01 3.71
N HIS A 151 6.21 7.85 4.37
CA HIS A 151 5.12 8.84 4.28
C HIS A 151 5.51 10.21 4.84
N ALA A 152 6.34 10.27 5.89
CA ALA A 152 6.87 11.53 6.38
C ALA A 152 7.77 12.20 5.31
N LEU A 153 8.65 11.43 4.65
CA LEU A 153 9.52 11.93 3.59
C LEU A 153 8.74 12.39 2.35
N GLU A 154 7.69 11.66 1.96
CA GLU A 154 6.79 12.05 0.86
C GLU A 154 6.14 13.41 1.12
N ARG A 155 5.64 13.64 2.34
CA ARG A 155 5.05 14.93 2.72
C ARG A 155 6.10 16.04 2.67
N GLN A 156 7.30 15.80 3.20
CA GLN A 156 8.40 16.77 3.14
C GLN A 156 8.82 17.09 1.69
N TRP A 157 8.86 16.09 0.82
CA TRP A 157 9.20 16.29 -0.59
C TRP A 157 8.12 17.10 -1.32
N ARG A 158 6.83 16.78 -1.10
CA ARG A 158 5.73 17.57 -1.66
C ARG A 158 5.76 19.03 -1.20
N GLN A 159 6.08 19.26 0.08
CA GLN A 159 6.25 20.61 0.60
C GLN A 159 7.42 21.33 -0.10
N LYS A 160 8.58 20.69 -0.22
CA LYS A 160 9.73 21.28 -0.91
C LYS A 160 9.44 21.59 -2.37
N GLN A 161 8.69 20.71 -3.05
CA GLN A 161 8.27 20.94 -4.41
C GLN A 161 7.33 22.14 -4.52
N SER A 162 6.32 22.25 -3.64
CA SER A 162 5.44 23.41 -3.64
C SER A 162 6.17 24.71 -3.31
N ASP A 163 7.15 24.67 -2.41
CA ASP A 163 7.97 25.82 -2.04
C ASP A 163 8.83 26.27 -3.23
N MET A 164 9.42 25.31 -3.95
CA MET A 164 10.16 25.57 -5.19
C MET A 164 9.27 26.15 -6.28
N ASP A 165 8.10 25.54 -6.52
CA ASP A 165 7.14 26.02 -7.53
C ASP A 165 6.66 27.43 -7.19
N HIS A 166 6.43 27.73 -5.90
CA HIS A 166 6.07 29.06 -5.43
C HIS A 166 7.22 30.07 -5.63
N ALA A 167 8.46 29.69 -5.33
CA ALA A 167 9.63 30.53 -5.54
C ALA A 167 9.90 30.81 -7.03
N LEU A 168 9.60 29.83 -7.90
CA LEU A 168 9.77 29.95 -9.35
C LEU A 168 8.59 30.63 -10.05
N ALA A 169 7.40 30.65 -9.45
CA ALA A 169 6.19 31.21 -10.05
C ALA A 169 6.37 32.66 -10.60
N PRO A 170 7.04 33.60 -9.90
CA PRO A 170 7.29 34.96 -10.42
C PRO A 170 8.27 35.04 -11.59
N PHE A 171 9.01 33.96 -11.85
CA PHE A 171 9.96 33.84 -12.95
C PHE A 171 9.43 32.92 -14.06
N SER A 172 8.18 32.46 -13.95
CA SER A 172 7.54 31.74 -15.05
C SER A 172 7.34 32.67 -16.25
N PRO A 173 7.39 32.15 -17.49
CA PRO A 173 7.18 32.96 -18.69
C PRO A 173 5.87 33.76 -18.65
N THR A 174 4.80 33.16 -18.12
CA THR A 174 3.49 33.80 -17.98
C THR A 174 3.52 34.97 -17.00
N SER A 175 4.15 34.83 -15.84
CA SER A 175 4.21 35.92 -14.86
C SER A 175 5.14 37.05 -15.30
N MET A 176 6.26 36.72 -15.97
CA MET A 176 7.12 37.72 -16.61
C MET A 176 6.37 38.49 -17.70
N TYR A 177 5.60 37.78 -18.53
CA TYR A 177 4.76 38.40 -19.56
C TYR A 177 3.68 39.31 -18.97
N GLN A 178 2.98 38.85 -17.92
CA GLN A 178 1.99 39.64 -17.20
C GLN A 178 2.61 40.90 -16.60
N ARG A 179 3.79 40.79 -15.96
CA ARG A 179 4.52 41.94 -15.42
C ARG A 179 4.97 42.91 -16.50
N LEU A 180 5.38 42.41 -17.68
CA LEU A 180 5.69 43.27 -18.83
C LEU A 180 4.44 44.02 -19.32
N GLY A 181 3.32 43.32 -19.47
CA GLY A 181 2.04 43.92 -19.85
C GLY A 181 1.57 44.99 -18.85
N GLN A 182 1.66 44.69 -17.55
CA GLN A 182 1.39 45.64 -16.48
C GLN A 182 2.31 46.86 -16.57
N GLY A 183 3.63 46.66 -16.74
CA GLY A 183 4.58 47.76 -16.86
C GLY A 183 4.38 48.62 -18.11
N VAL A 184 3.81 48.09 -19.19
CA VAL A 184 3.37 48.88 -20.36
C VAL A 184 2.16 49.73 -19.99
N HIS A 185 1.17 49.15 -19.33
CA HIS A 185 -0.05 49.85 -18.92
C HIS A 185 0.25 50.96 -17.88
N GLU A 186 1.07 50.68 -16.88
CA GLU A 186 1.53 51.65 -15.89
C GLU A 186 2.31 52.80 -16.54
N GLN A 187 3.13 52.52 -17.55
CA GLN A 187 3.84 53.59 -18.26
C GLN A 187 2.89 54.45 -19.11
N ALA A 188 1.86 53.84 -19.69
CA ALA A 188 0.83 54.56 -20.42
C ALA A 188 0.04 55.49 -19.48
N SER A 189 -0.33 55.02 -18.29
CA SER A 189 -1.01 55.86 -17.29
C SER A 189 -0.11 56.99 -16.80
N VAL A 190 1.19 56.77 -16.61
CA VAL A 190 2.15 57.86 -16.29
C VAL A 190 2.18 58.92 -17.39
N CYS A 191 2.20 58.51 -18.67
CA CYS A 191 2.16 59.47 -19.77
C CYS A 191 0.85 60.27 -19.75
N HIS A 192 -0.29 59.61 -19.53
CA HIS A 192 -1.60 60.25 -19.44
C HIS A 192 -1.67 61.25 -18.29
N VAL A 193 -1.22 60.87 -17.09
CA VAL A 193 -1.19 61.76 -15.92
C VAL A 193 -0.26 62.96 -16.16
N LEU A 194 0.88 62.76 -16.84
CA LEU A 194 1.76 63.88 -17.22
C LEU A 194 1.06 64.82 -18.22
N GLU A 195 0.31 64.30 -19.18
CA GLU A 195 -0.49 65.09 -20.12
C GLU A 195 -1.59 65.86 -19.39
N GLU A 196 -2.35 65.20 -18.51
CA GLU A 196 -3.39 65.83 -17.69
C GLU A 196 -2.81 66.92 -16.78
N SER A 197 -1.68 66.65 -16.11
CA SER A 197 -1.02 67.63 -15.23
C SER A 197 -0.54 68.89 -15.96
N PHE A 198 -0.22 68.76 -17.26
CA PHE A 198 0.16 69.90 -18.09
C PHE A 198 -1.07 70.72 -18.51
N ILE A 199 -2.18 70.05 -18.78
CA ILE A 199 -3.45 70.69 -19.20
C ILE A 199 -4.13 71.39 -18.01
N GLU A 200 -4.14 70.75 -16.83
CA GLU A 200 -4.79 71.28 -15.64
C GLU A 200 -4.02 72.46 -15.02
N GLY A 201 -2.69 72.49 -15.15
CA GLY A 201 -1.84 73.56 -14.63
C GLY A 201 -1.83 73.65 -13.10
N GLU A 202 -0.77 74.23 -12.53
CA GLU A 202 -0.76 74.53 -11.08
C GLU A 202 -1.76 75.68 -10.85
N GLY A 203 -2.92 75.36 -10.28
CA GLY A 203 -4.15 76.14 -10.40
C GLY A 203 -4.04 77.62 -10.01
N ASP A 204 -4.06 78.50 -11.03
CA ASP A 204 -4.61 79.87 -10.97
C ASP A 204 -4.77 80.52 -12.36
N GLY A 205 -5.00 79.73 -13.42
CA GLY A 205 -5.12 80.26 -14.80
C GLY A 205 -3.85 80.94 -15.36
N ALA A 206 -2.72 80.82 -14.65
CA ALA A 206 -1.43 81.31 -15.09
C ALA A 206 -0.77 80.30 -16.04
N TYR A 207 -0.24 80.78 -17.16
CA TYR A 207 0.55 79.96 -18.08
C TYR A 207 1.81 79.45 -17.36
N ALA A 208 2.14 78.16 -17.51
CA ALA A 208 3.35 77.57 -16.97
C ALA A 208 4.61 78.31 -17.44
N SER A 209 5.61 78.44 -16.56
CA SER A 209 6.84 79.15 -16.91
C SER A 209 7.62 78.41 -18.01
N GLU A 210 8.42 79.13 -18.80
CA GLU A 210 9.27 78.53 -19.86
C GLU A 210 10.18 77.42 -19.29
N ARG A 211 10.61 77.57 -18.04
CA ARG A 211 11.41 76.55 -17.36
C ARG A 211 10.60 75.29 -17.03
N GLU A 212 9.40 75.45 -16.47
CA GLU A 212 8.49 74.33 -16.15
C GLU A 212 8.07 73.56 -17.40
N THR A 213 7.79 74.29 -18.49
CA THR A 213 7.41 73.66 -19.77
C THR A 213 8.58 72.84 -20.33
N LEU A 214 9.82 73.37 -20.33
CA LEU A 214 10.99 72.63 -20.77
C LEU A 214 11.27 71.39 -19.90
N ASP A 215 11.09 71.49 -18.59
CA ASP A 215 11.30 70.36 -17.68
C ASP A 215 10.16 69.33 -17.75
N TRP A 216 8.93 69.74 -18.06
CA TRP A 216 7.85 68.83 -18.43
C TRP A 216 8.15 68.11 -19.75
N ILE A 217 8.56 68.82 -20.80
CA ILE A 217 8.88 68.22 -22.12
C ILE A 217 9.94 67.13 -21.97
N LYS A 218 10.99 67.38 -21.18
CA LYS A 218 12.02 66.37 -20.90
C LYS A 218 11.42 65.13 -20.22
N ARG A 219 10.69 65.33 -19.11
CA ARG A 219 10.05 64.23 -18.36
C ARG A 219 9.07 63.42 -19.20
N TYR A 220 8.24 64.10 -19.99
CA TYR A 220 7.27 63.45 -20.87
C TYR A 220 7.96 62.67 -21.97
N ARG A 221 9.00 63.24 -22.60
CA ARG A 221 9.78 62.54 -23.63
C ARG A 221 10.44 61.29 -23.06
N ASP A 222 11.07 61.38 -21.89
CA ASP A 222 11.71 60.23 -21.23
C ASP A 222 10.68 59.14 -20.89
N ALA A 223 9.51 59.53 -20.38
CA ALA A 223 8.40 58.62 -20.12
C ALA A 223 7.87 57.95 -21.40
N LYS A 224 7.77 58.69 -22.52
CA LYS A 224 7.29 58.18 -23.80
C LYS A 224 8.29 57.24 -24.47
N VAL A 225 9.59 57.53 -24.35
CA VAL A 225 10.66 56.62 -24.81
C VAL A 225 10.57 55.29 -24.06
N LEU A 226 10.41 55.32 -22.74
CA LEU A 226 10.27 54.11 -21.93
C LEU A 226 8.99 53.32 -22.27
N TYR A 227 7.89 54.01 -22.56
CA TYR A 227 6.64 53.40 -23.01
C TYR A 227 6.84 52.62 -24.31
N ASN A 228 7.37 53.28 -25.34
CA ASN A 228 7.60 52.67 -26.65
C ASN A 228 8.57 51.49 -26.55
N LEU A 229 9.64 51.61 -25.74
CA LEU A 229 10.58 50.51 -25.52
C LEU A 229 9.91 49.27 -24.90
N ARG A 230 9.04 49.45 -23.90
CA ARG A 230 8.31 48.35 -23.28
C ARG A 230 7.29 47.74 -24.25
N GLN A 231 6.63 48.58 -25.05
CA GLN A 231 5.69 48.14 -26.07
C GLN A 231 6.39 47.26 -27.12
N GLU A 232 7.52 47.69 -27.68
CA GLU A 232 8.25 46.88 -28.64
C GLU A 232 8.78 45.57 -28.03
N ARG A 233 9.20 45.57 -26.76
CA ARG A 233 9.61 44.34 -26.08
C ARG A 233 8.44 43.38 -25.92
N LYS A 234 7.23 43.89 -25.67
CA LYS A 234 6.01 43.08 -25.60
C LYS A 234 5.64 42.52 -26.98
N GLU A 235 5.68 43.34 -28.03
CA GLU A 235 5.41 42.90 -29.40
C GLU A 235 6.42 41.82 -29.85
N ARG A 236 7.72 42.01 -29.57
CA ARG A 236 8.73 40.97 -29.79
C ARG A 236 8.45 39.71 -28.98
N TRP A 237 7.88 39.84 -27.79
CA TRP A 237 7.47 38.69 -26.98
C TRP A 237 6.29 37.95 -27.60
N ASP A 238 5.27 38.67 -28.05
CA ASP A 238 4.09 38.13 -28.72
C ASP A 238 4.45 37.37 -30.01
N GLU A 239 5.50 37.82 -30.71
CA GLU A 239 6.05 37.16 -31.89
C GLU A 239 7.04 36.02 -31.59
N GLY A 240 7.33 35.74 -30.30
CA GLY A 240 8.29 34.71 -29.90
C GLY A 240 9.77 35.07 -30.14
N ARG A 241 10.09 36.35 -30.38
CA ARG A 241 11.46 36.88 -30.53
C ARG A 241 12.09 37.28 -29.18
N VAL A 242 11.85 36.48 -28.13
CA VAL A 242 12.37 36.71 -26.77
C VAL A 242 13.72 36.00 -26.64
N GLY A 243 14.80 36.77 -26.47
CA GLY A 243 16.15 36.22 -26.38
C GLY A 243 16.90 36.34 -27.69
N GLY A 244 17.43 37.53 -27.95
CA GLY A 244 18.34 37.74 -29.07
C GLY A 244 19.67 37.05 -28.81
N TRP A 245 19.78 35.78 -29.19
CA TRP A 245 21.01 35.12 -29.63
C TRP A 245 20.64 34.14 -30.75
N ARG A 246 20.70 34.62 -31.99
CA ARG A 246 20.99 33.81 -33.18
C ARG A 246 22.35 34.26 -33.70
#